data_AF-A0A2W4ZCE1-F1
#
_entry.id   AF-A0A2W4ZCE1-F1
#
_cell.length_a   1.000
_cell.length_b   1.000
_cell.length_c   1.000
_cell.angle_alpha   90.00
_cell.angle_beta   90.00
_cell.angle_gamma   90.00
#
_symmetry.space_group_name_H-M   'P 1'
#
loop_
_entity.id
_entity.type
_entity.pdbx_description
1 polymer ?
#
loop_
_entity_poly.entity_id
_entity_poly.type
_entity_poly.pdbx_seq_one_letter_code
_entity_poly.pdbx_strand_id
1 'polypeptide(L)'
;MKNFFSSLFGLFSNPSWVKITTAEPNCIYYFGPFDTQREAAQAKAGYIEDLQQEGAQQIQSMIEQIAEPKELTIEIEMPIASSVMMTA
;
A
#
# COMPACT_ATOMS: atom_id res chain seq x y z
N MET A 1 -14.73 -23.19 -11.32
CA MET A 1 -15.52 -21.99 -10.98
C MET A 1 -15.47 -21.80 -9.48
N LYS A 2 -14.69 -20.83 -9.00
CA LYS A 2 -14.61 -20.49 -7.58
C LYS A 2 -15.56 -19.33 -7.33
N ASN A 3 -16.69 -19.69 -6.71
CA ASN A 3 -17.44 -18.91 -5.72
C ASN A 3 -18.16 -17.63 -6.20
N PHE A 4 -19.41 -17.79 -6.60
CA PHE A 4 -20.39 -16.69 -6.72
C PHE A 4 -20.96 -16.25 -5.34
N PHE A 5 -20.76 -17.07 -4.29
CA PHE A 5 -21.32 -16.85 -2.95
C PHE A 5 -20.38 -16.18 -1.94
N SER A 6 -19.12 -15.90 -2.30
CA SER A 6 -18.20 -15.15 -1.42
C SER A 6 -18.64 -13.70 -1.22
N SER A 7 -19.39 -13.13 -2.17
CA SER A 7 -19.77 -11.71 -2.15
C SER A 7 -20.97 -11.37 -1.24
N LEU A 8 -21.71 -12.37 -0.71
CA LEU A 8 -22.86 -12.11 0.17
C LEU A 8 -22.52 -12.24 1.67
N PHE A 9 -21.47 -12.97 2.03
CA PHE A 9 -21.00 -13.07 3.43
C PHE A 9 -19.95 -12.01 3.79
N GLY A 10 -19.39 -11.29 2.81
CA GLY A 10 -18.33 -10.28 3.01
C GLY A 10 -18.79 -8.87 3.41
N LEU A 11 -20.08 -8.65 3.71
CA LEU A 11 -20.62 -7.31 3.98
C LEU A 11 -20.24 -6.71 5.36
N PHE A 12 -19.59 -7.47 6.25
CA PHE A 12 -19.41 -7.05 7.66
C PHE A 12 -17.96 -7.02 8.17
N SER A 13 -16.97 -7.30 7.33
CA SER A 13 -15.56 -7.22 7.76
C SER A 13 -14.70 -6.57 6.70
N ASN A 14 -13.94 -5.56 7.13
CA ASN A 14 -12.89 -5.00 6.31
C ASN A 14 -11.77 -6.04 6.09
N PRO A 15 -11.33 -6.28 4.85
CA PRO A 15 -10.16 -7.12 4.59
C PRO A 15 -8.90 -6.51 5.20
N SER A 16 -7.89 -7.35 5.38
CA SER A 16 -6.57 -6.91 5.86
C SER A 16 -5.71 -6.50 4.66
N TRP A 17 -5.00 -5.39 4.77
CA TRP A 17 -4.08 -4.86 3.76
C TRP A 17 -2.71 -4.63 4.38
N VAL A 18 -1.64 -4.89 3.63
CA VAL A 18 -0.30 -4.45 3.96
C VAL A 18 -0.09 -3.09 3.31
N LYS A 19 -0.01 -2.05 4.13
CA LYS A 19 0.38 -0.71 3.72
C LYS A 19 1.89 -0.56 3.87
N ILE A 20 2.56 -0.14 2.80
CA ILE A 20 4.00 0.14 2.80
C ILE A 20 4.22 1.58 2.36
N THR A 21 5.04 2.33 3.07
CA THR A 21 5.46 3.68 2.67
C THR A 21 6.96 3.71 2.41
N THR A 22 7.38 4.41 1.36
CA THR A 22 8.78 4.60 0.97
C THR A 22 9.07 6.09 0.87
N ALA A 23 10.32 6.50 1.14
CA ALA A 23 10.73 7.91 0.98
C ALA A 23 11.33 8.21 -0.40
N GLU A 24 11.94 7.21 -1.03
CA GLU A 24 12.51 7.30 -2.38
C GLU A 24 12.24 5.98 -3.11
N PRO A 25 11.43 5.95 -4.19
CA PRO A 25 10.48 7.02 -4.54
C PRO A 25 9.50 7.26 -3.37
N ASN A 26 8.94 8.46 -3.26
CA ASN A 26 8.02 8.80 -2.17
C ASN A 26 6.62 8.24 -2.46
N CYS A 27 6.30 7.06 -1.96
CA CYS A 27 5.10 6.31 -2.35
C CYS A 27 4.40 5.66 -1.15
N ILE A 28 3.10 5.40 -1.32
CA ILE A 28 2.31 4.49 -0.48
C ILE A 28 1.82 3.33 -1.35
N TYR A 29 2.11 2.11 -0.94
CA TYR A 29 1.66 0.87 -1.58
C TYR A 29 0.67 0.15 -0.66
N TYR A 30 -0.41 -0.40 -1.23
CA TYR A 30 -1.34 -1.28 -0.55
C TYR A 30 -1.36 -2.65 -1.23
N PHE A 31 -1.02 -3.71 -0.49
CA PHE A 31 -1.05 -5.09 -0.96
C PHE A 31 -2.14 -5.88 -0.24
N GLY A 32 -2.96 -6.62 -1.00
CA GLY A 32 -4.13 -7.34 -0.51
C GLY A 32 -5.20 -7.48 -1.61
N PRO A 33 -6.48 -7.73 -1.24
CA PRO A 33 -6.97 -7.94 0.12
C PRO A 33 -6.55 -9.32 0.67
N PHE A 34 -6.34 -9.39 1.99
CA PHE A 34 -6.15 -10.64 2.73
C PHE A 34 -7.35 -10.93 3.62
N ASP A 35 -7.67 -12.21 3.79
CA ASP A 35 -8.78 -12.64 4.65
C ASP A 35 -8.46 -12.40 6.13
N THR A 36 -7.17 -12.46 6.50
CA THR A 36 -6.74 -12.28 7.89
C THR A 36 -5.47 -11.42 8.01
N GLN A 37 -5.29 -10.77 9.17
CA GLN A 37 -4.05 -10.06 9.49
C GLN A 37 -2.84 -10.99 9.50
N ARG A 38 -3.02 -12.28 9.85
CA ARG A 38 -1.95 -13.28 9.87
C ARG A 38 -1.43 -13.55 8.47
N GLU A 39 -2.33 -13.73 7.51
CA GLU A 39 -1.97 -13.93 6.11
C GLU A 39 -1.22 -12.72 5.55
N ALA A 40 -1.73 -11.51 5.82
CA ALA A 40 -1.05 -10.26 5.49
C ALA A 40 0.35 -10.18 6.11
N ALA A 41 0.51 -10.57 7.38
CA ALA A 41 1.79 -10.59 8.07
C ALA A 41 2.80 -11.58 7.47
N GLN A 42 2.33 -12.74 7.00
CA GLN A 42 3.17 -13.74 6.34
C GLN A 42 3.64 -13.28 4.96
N ALA A 43 2.78 -12.60 4.19
CA ALA A 43 3.11 -12.09 2.86
C ALA A 43 3.99 -10.83 2.90
N LYS A 44 3.83 -10.00 3.94
CA LYS A 44 4.49 -8.69 4.10
C LYS A 44 5.99 -8.67 3.79
N ALA A 45 6.72 -9.70 4.23
CA ALA A 45 8.18 -9.75 4.05
C ALA A 45 8.59 -9.78 2.57
N GLY A 46 7.83 -10.49 1.73
CA GLY A 46 8.10 -10.57 0.28
C GLY A 46 7.98 -9.21 -0.40
N TYR A 47 6.90 -8.46 -0.10
CA TYR A 47 6.73 -7.11 -0.67
C TYR A 47 7.82 -6.13 -0.25
N ILE A 48 8.29 -6.21 1.00
CA ILE A 48 9.41 -5.39 1.46
C ILE A 48 10.68 -5.75 0.71
N GLU A 49 10.96 -7.06 0.55
CA GLU A 49 12.14 -7.54 -0.18
C GLU A 49 12.12 -7.07 -1.64
N ASP A 50 10.99 -7.21 -2.33
CA ASP A 50 10.84 -6.76 -3.71
C ASP A 50 11.11 -5.25 -3.84
N LEU A 51 10.49 -4.43 -2.99
CA LEU A 51 10.72 -2.98 -2.98
C LEU A 51 12.17 -2.61 -2.66
N GLN A 52 12.84 -3.34 -1.77
CA GLN A 52 14.26 -3.14 -1.50
C GLN A 52 15.13 -3.47 -2.73
N GLN A 53 14.81 -4.55 -3.45
CA GLN A 53 15.52 -4.93 -4.67
C GLN A 53 15.30 -3.93 -5.80
N GLU A 54 14.14 -3.29 -5.85
CA GLU A 54 13.82 -2.19 -6.77
C GLU A 54 14.52 -0.87 -6.38
N GLY A 55 15.18 -0.81 -5.22
CA GLY A 55 15.94 0.36 -4.76
C GLY A 55 15.15 1.33 -3.89
N ALA A 56 13.95 0.95 -3.42
CA ALA A 56 13.16 1.79 -2.55
C ALA A 56 13.82 1.99 -1.18
N GLN A 57 13.74 3.21 -0.64
CA GLN A 57 14.43 3.60 0.58
C GLN A 57 13.46 3.99 1.70
N GLN A 58 13.96 3.85 2.94
CA GLN A 58 13.25 4.21 4.18
C GLN A 58 11.85 3.57 4.28
N ILE A 59 11.79 2.28 3.93
CA ILE A 59 10.57 1.50 3.88
C ILE A 59 9.97 1.32 5.28
N GLN A 60 8.68 1.63 5.44
CA GLN A 60 7.89 1.34 6.64
C GLN A 60 6.66 0.53 6.25
N SER A 61 6.22 -0.38 7.11
CA SER A 61 5.09 -1.26 6.82
C SER A 61 4.12 -1.35 7.99
N MET A 62 2.82 -1.37 7.71
CA MET A 62 1.75 -1.59 8.69
C MET A 62 0.67 -2.49 8.08
N ILE A 63 -0.02 -3.25 8.93
CA ILE A 63 -1.21 -4.01 8.53
C ILE A 63 -2.43 -3.22 8.99
N GLU A 64 -3.35 -2.92 8.07
CA GLU A 64 -4.59 -2.18 8.33
C GLU A 64 -5.80 -3.01 7.90
N GLN A 65 -6.90 -2.93 8.64
CA GLN A 65 -8.19 -3.56 8.27
C GLN A 65 -9.15 -2.50 7.75
N ILE A 66 -9.13 -2.27 6.45
CA ILE A 66 -9.89 -1.22 5.76
C ILE A 66 -10.65 -1.80 4.56
N ALA A 67 -11.69 -1.08 4.13
CA ALA A 67 -12.27 -1.33 2.80
C ALA A 67 -11.21 -1.13 1.72
N GLU A 68 -11.46 -1.65 0.51
CA GLU A 68 -10.53 -1.54 -0.60
C GLU A 68 -10.07 -0.08 -0.81
N PRO A 69 -8.75 0.18 -0.80
CA PRO A 69 -8.20 1.50 -1.10
C PRO A 69 -8.63 1.96 -2.49
N LYS A 70 -8.82 3.27 -2.66
CA LYS A 70 -9.14 3.83 -3.98
C LYS A 70 -8.02 3.62 -5.00
N GLU A 71 -6.78 3.60 -4.52
CA GLU A 71 -5.56 3.43 -5.30
C GLU A 71 -4.61 2.53 -4.51
N LEU A 72 -3.95 1.60 -5.21
CA LEU A 72 -3.01 0.65 -4.60
C LEU A 72 -1.57 1.18 -4.59
N THR A 73 -1.28 2.21 -5.36
CA THR A 73 0.02 2.88 -5.41
C THR A 73 -0.24 4.37 -5.53
N ILE A 74 0.21 5.12 -4.54
CA ILE A 74 0.02 6.57 -4.44
C ILE A 74 1.39 7.20 -4.40
N GLU A 75 1.76 7.89 -5.48
CA GLU A 75 2.96 8.72 -5.51
C GLU A 75 2.69 10.02 -4.75
N ILE A 76 3.53 10.33 -3.77
CA ILE A 76 3.43 11.55 -2.99
C ILE A 76 4.32 12.60 -3.67
N GLU A 77 3.69 13.52 -4.39
CA GLU A 77 4.37 14.69 -4.92
C GLU A 77 5.00 15.47 -3.76
N MET A 78 6.32 15.67 -3.82
CA MET A 78 6.93 16.68 -2.97
C MET A 78 6.40 18.04 -3.40
N PRO A 79 5.92 18.91 -2.49
CA PRO A 79 5.59 20.27 -2.87
C PRO A 79 6.86 20.90 -3.44
N ILE A 80 6.84 21.17 -4.74
CA ILE A 80 7.82 22.02 -5.40
C ILE A 80 7.77 23.33 -4.63
N ALA A 81 8.76 23.56 -3.77
CA ALA A 81 9.00 24.89 -3.25
C ALA A 81 9.17 25.78 -4.48
N SER A 82 8.22 26.69 -4.73
CA SER A 82 8.19 27.60 -5.86
C SER A 82 9.54 28.27 -6.07
N SER A 83 10.40 27.66 -6.87
CA SER A 83 11.66 28.23 -7.37
C SER A 83 11.40 29.03 -8.66
N VAL A 84 10.28 29.75 -8.70
CA VAL A 84 9.96 30.70 -9.77
C VAL A 84 9.42 31.96 -9.12
N MET A 85 10.27 32.70 -8.40
CA MET A 85 10.18 34.16 -8.22
C MET A 85 11.58 34.72 -7.91
N MET A 86 12.54 34.46 -8.79
CA MET A 86 13.76 35.27 -8.91
C MET A 86 14.09 35.38 -10.40
N THR A 87 13.31 36.19 -11.11
CA THR A 87 13.71 36.74 -12.42
C THR A 87 13.34 38.22 -12.45
N ALA A 88 14.38 39.04 -12.54
CA ALA A 88 14.46 40.46 -12.90
C ALA A 88 13.88 41.49 -11.91
#